data_AF-A0A6S7I949-F1
#
_entry.id   AF-A0A6S7I949-F1
#
_cell.length_a   1.000
_cell.length_b   1.000
_cell.length_c   1.000
_cell.angle_alpha   90.00
_cell.angle_beta   90.00
_cell.angle_gamma   90.00
#
_symmetry.space_group_name_H-M   'P 1'
#
loop_
_entity.id
_entity.type
_entity.pdbx_description
1 polymer ?
#
loop_
_entity_poly.entity_id
_entity_poly.type
_entity_poly.pdbx_seq_one_letter_code
_entity_poly.pdbx_strand_id
1 'polypeptide(L)'
;MNHLSCEVTGDRNQLKWNGILSDLQQFTEQELKLEGDWSEVKSNCGFYMFRCSEVTISFYPSTKTLKIQGPKQLQYRTQLLKKCSEAKDENLCDTPNLQRSFDATLSQECESTPHCELPCSQETKKIWSAIQLLEKRLENFNNDSLGTSPKVPCQSCAINLTEKEELVERCLKYERRIKELENENSSLMTVLKMVGEEEKSRSANSTARPEHSPDNAKDMAWNDVVRSNGKNNDETSNPKSKTDKAKSANGKVSSSSINVDNQVQAEQKPWNVILGDSMIKNIEGWKLSKEKKVTSRSFPGSTIDDMSDFSKPFLRQKPENLILHIGTNDMSGESSDNVATKIVRLSKNINKQSPTTKLAISGIIFRTDNENLNTNIKQVNELLKSACRNNGWKFISNHNIRKDSLNRSGLHLNRKGVALLASNFKLALNSF
;
A
#
# COMPACT_ATOMS: atom_id res chain seq x y z
N MET A 1 -2.32 23.36 32.12
CA MET A 1 -1.99 24.18 30.93
C MET A 1 -2.17 23.28 29.70
N ASN A 2 -2.95 23.71 28.71
CA ASN A 2 -3.58 22.82 27.71
C ASN A 2 -2.59 22.17 26.74
N HIS A 3 -2.13 20.96 27.06
CA HIS A 3 -1.30 20.12 26.20
C HIS A 3 -2.09 19.39 25.10
N LEU A 4 -3.41 19.35 25.22
CA LEU A 4 -4.31 18.72 24.25
C LEU A 4 -4.58 19.66 23.07
N SER A 5 -4.36 19.17 21.85
CA SER A 5 -4.67 19.91 20.62
C SER A 5 -5.31 19.00 19.58
N CYS A 6 -5.97 19.61 18.59
CA CYS A 6 -6.58 18.88 17.49
C CYS A 6 -6.10 19.41 16.14
N GLU A 7 -5.63 18.51 15.29
CA GLU A 7 -5.22 18.77 13.91
C GLU A 7 -6.21 18.11 12.93
N VAL A 8 -6.64 18.84 11.91
CA VAL A 8 -7.53 18.29 10.87
C VAL A 8 -6.67 17.66 9.78
N THR A 9 -6.76 16.34 9.61
CA THR A 9 -6.01 15.60 8.57
C THR A 9 -7.00 14.92 7.62
N GLY A 10 -7.28 15.57 6.49
CA GLY A 10 -8.36 15.14 5.59
C GLY A 10 -9.74 15.28 6.27
N ASP A 11 -10.60 14.26 6.16
CA ASP A 11 -11.96 14.26 6.73
C ASP A 11 -12.01 13.89 8.24
N ARG A 12 -10.85 13.83 8.94
CA ARG A 12 -10.78 13.36 10.33
C ARG A 12 -9.95 14.28 11.22
N ASN A 13 -10.53 14.65 12.36
CA ASN A 13 -9.90 15.42 13.43
C ASN A 13 -8.95 14.52 14.25
N GLN A 14 -7.63 14.66 14.12
CA GLN A 14 -6.63 13.92 14.89
C GLN A 14 -6.34 14.61 16.23
N LEU A 15 -6.33 13.85 17.34
CA LEU A 15 -6.01 14.35 18.67
C LEU A 15 -4.50 14.25 18.92
N LYS A 16 -3.93 15.30 19.49
CA LYS A 16 -2.51 15.44 19.79
C LYS A 16 -2.31 15.81 21.27
N TRP A 17 -1.26 15.26 21.87
CA TRP A 17 -0.82 15.61 23.22
C TRP A 17 0.61 16.11 23.19
N ASN A 18 0.80 17.38 23.52
CA ASN A 18 2.08 18.08 23.43
C ASN A 18 2.87 18.09 24.74
N GLY A 19 2.30 17.58 25.82
CA GLY A 19 2.93 17.45 27.14
C GLY A 19 3.70 16.15 27.30
N ILE A 20 4.30 15.95 28.47
CA ILE A 20 4.98 14.69 28.80
C ILE A 20 3.96 13.63 29.24
N LEU A 21 4.41 12.37 29.39
CA LEU A 21 3.54 11.28 29.82
C LEU A 21 2.92 11.54 31.19
N SER A 22 3.68 12.06 32.15
CA SER A 22 3.18 12.35 33.50
C SER A 22 1.98 13.30 33.47
N ASP A 23 2.03 14.33 32.61
CA ASP A 23 0.92 15.28 32.45
C ASP A 23 -0.30 14.58 31.85
N LEU A 24 -0.08 13.63 30.92
CA LEU A 24 -1.16 12.87 30.30
C LEU A 24 -1.83 11.92 31.30
N GLN A 25 -1.05 11.28 32.16
CA GLN A 25 -1.55 10.40 33.22
C GLN A 25 -2.41 11.20 34.20
N GLN A 26 -1.90 12.34 34.66
CA GLN A 26 -2.65 13.25 35.53
C GLN A 26 -3.92 13.76 34.85
N PHE A 27 -3.86 14.10 33.55
CA PHE A 27 -5.02 14.52 32.79
C PHE A 27 -6.08 13.41 32.64
N THR A 28 -5.66 12.16 32.40
CA THR A 28 -6.61 11.04 32.33
C THR A 28 -7.35 10.81 33.65
N GLU A 29 -6.65 10.98 34.78
CA GLU A 29 -7.23 10.77 36.11
C GLU A 29 -8.09 11.97 36.57
N GLN A 30 -7.59 13.19 36.41
CA GLN A 30 -8.23 14.38 37.00
C GLN A 30 -9.29 15.00 36.08
N GLU A 31 -9.04 15.03 34.77
CA GLU A 31 -9.90 15.72 33.80
C GLU A 31 -10.88 14.78 33.10
N LEU A 32 -10.42 13.56 32.76
CA LEU A 32 -11.27 12.54 32.15
C LEU A 32 -11.92 11.61 33.19
N LYS A 33 -11.46 11.64 34.45
CA LYS A 33 -11.97 10.81 35.55
C LYS A 33 -11.97 9.32 35.20
N LEU A 34 -10.92 8.89 34.50
CA LEU A 34 -10.75 7.51 34.08
C LEU A 34 -9.79 6.80 35.05
N GLU A 35 -10.24 5.69 35.61
CA GLU A 35 -9.41 4.78 36.40
C GLU A 35 -8.96 3.61 35.52
N GLY A 36 -7.66 3.35 35.48
CA GLY A 36 -7.08 2.29 34.66
C GLY A 36 -5.57 2.27 34.71
N ASP A 37 -4.98 1.37 33.94
CA ASP A 37 -3.54 1.10 33.99
C ASP A 37 -2.81 1.64 32.77
N TRP A 38 -1.69 2.31 33.02
CA TRP A 38 -0.74 2.69 31.98
C TRP A 38 0.31 1.60 31.79
N SER A 39 0.53 1.21 30.54
CA SER A 39 1.55 0.24 30.15
C SER A 39 2.43 0.84 29.05
N GLU A 40 3.72 0.54 29.10
CA GLU A 40 4.66 0.90 28.03
C GLU A 40 4.85 -0.29 27.09
N VAL A 41 4.61 -0.06 25.79
CA VAL A 41 4.83 -1.06 24.76
C VAL A 41 6.12 -0.74 24.03
N LYS A 42 7.16 -1.54 24.30
CA LYS A 42 8.50 -1.41 23.73
C LYS A 42 8.58 -2.08 22.34
N SER A 43 8.08 -1.41 21.31
CA SER A 43 8.34 -1.71 19.89
C SER A 43 9.18 -0.60 19.25
N ASN A 44 9.64 -0.76 17.99
CA ASN A 44 10.38 0.30 17.29
C ASN A 44 9.60 1.65 17.33
N CYS A 45 10.13 2.60 18.10
CA CYS A 45 9.63 3.94 18.45
C CYS A 45 8.79 4.11 19.74
N GLY A 46 8.43 3.04 20.47
CA GLY A 46 7.77 3.07 21.79
C GLY A 46 6.41 3.79 21.86
N PHE A 47 5.42 3.24 22.55
CA PHE A 47 4.19 3.97 22.85
C PHE A 47 3.61 3.58 24.21
N TYR A 48 2.87 4.52 24.80
CA TYR A 48 2.19 4.31 26.07
C TYR A 48 0.73 4.01 25.82
N MET A 49 0.20 3.02 26.52
CA MET A 49 -1.17 2.57 26.39
C MET A 49 -1.84 2.58 27.76
N PHE A 50 -2.83 3.44 27.91
CA PHE A 50 -3.78 3.42 29.01
C PHE A 50 -4.95 2.51 28.63
N ARG A 51 -5.31 1.59 29.53
CA ARG A 51 -6.47 0.74 29.35
C ARG A 51 -7.37 0.83 30.58
N CYS A 52 -8.63 1.17 30.34
CA CYS A 52 -9.72 0.98 31.29
C CYS A 52 -10.86 0.22 30.61
N SER A 53 -11.89 -0.17 31.37
CA SER A 53 -13.03 -0.93 30.86
C SER A 53 -13.80 -0.21 29.74
N GLU A 54 -13.76 1.13 29.72
CA GLU A 54 -14.57 1.95 28.81
C GLU A 54 -13.82 2.46 27.58
N VAL A 55 -12.50 2.65 27.71
CA VAL A 55 -11.67 3.28 26.67
C VAL A 55 -10.21 2.86 26.79
N THR A 56 -9.55 2.74 25.65
CA THR A 56 -8.10 2.58 25.53
C THR A 56 -7.52 3.84 24.88
N ILE A 57 -6.52 4.45 25.52
CA ILE A 57 -5.81 5.62 25.02
C ILE A 57 -4.38 5.21 24.69
N SER A 58 -4.02 5.30 23.41
CA SER A 58 -2.65 5.05 22.96
C SER A 58 -1.97 6.39 22.66
N PHE A 59 -0.91 6.69 23.39
CA PHE A 59 -0.08 7.87 23.21
C PHE A 59 1.26 7.49 22.57
N TYR A 60 1.54 8.11 21.43
CA TYR A 60 2.78 7.94 20.68
C TYR A 60 3.67 9.17 20.89
N PRO A 61 4.68 9.12 21.77
CA PRO A 61 5.49 10.30 22.12
C PRO A 61 6.18 10.92 20.90
N SER A 62 6.68 10.08 19.99
CA SER A 62 7.39 10.49 18.78
C SER A 62 6.55 11.36 17.83
N THR A 63 5.25 11.08 17.73
CA THR A 63 4.32 11.83 16.86
C THR A 63 3.33 12.69 17.63
N LYS A 64 3.45 12.69 18.97
CA LYS A 64 2.54 13.33 19.91
C LYS A 64 1.07 12.94 19.71
N THR A 65 0.80 11.77 19.12
CA THR A 65 -0.55 11.38 18.70
C THR A 65 -1.29 10.66 19.81
N LEU A 66 -2.54 11.04 20.05
CA LEU A 66 -3.49 10.29 20.87
C LEU A 66 -4.47 9.54 19.98
N LYS A 67 -4.51 8.21 20.15
CA LYS A 67 -5.56 7.36 19.59
C LYS A 67 -6.47 6.91 20.72
N ILE A 68 -7.77 6.99 20.48
CA ILE A 68 -8.81 6.60 21.41
C ILE A 68 -9.59 5.48 20.76
N GLN A 69 -9.68 4.35 21.45
CA GLN A 69 -10.34 3.14 20.99
C GLN A 69 -11.21 2.57 22.11
N GLY A 70 -12.15 1.71 21.76
CA GLY A 70 -13.04 1.06 22.73
C GLY A 70 -14.49 1.55 22.66
N PRO A 71 -15.36 0.99 23.52
CA PRO A 71 -16.81 1.13 23.40
C PRO A 71 -17.28 2.59 23.55
N LYS A 72 -16.66 3.40 24.41
CA LYS A 72 -17.02 4.81 24.60
C LYS A 72 -16.12 5.79 23.83
N GLN A 73 -15.40 5.32 22.80
CA GLN A 73 -14.44 6.16 22.06
C GLN A 73 -15.06 7.44 21.49
N LEU A 74 -16.31 7.39 21.00
CA LEU A 74 -16.96 8.55 20.38
C LEU A 74 -17.30 9.62 21.43
N GLN A 75 -17.73 9.20 22.62
CA GLN A 75 -18.04 10.09 23.74
C GLN A 75 -16.78 10.83 24.22
N TYR A 76 -15.72 10.09 24.56
CA TYR A 76 -14.47 10.69 25.03
C TYR A 76 -13.77 11.52 23.95
N ARG A 77 -13.84 11.09 22.68
CA ARG A 77 -13.32 11.89 21.57
C ARG A 77 -14.08 13.20 21.40
N THR A 78 -15.41 13.20 21.53
CA THR A 78 -16.23 14.41 21.47
C THR A 78 -15.91 15.36 22.62
N GLN A 79 -15.78 14.83 23.84
CA GLN A 79 -15.40 15.61 25.03
C GLN A 79 -14.01 16.26 24.86
N LEU A 80 -13.04 15.52 24.33
CA LEU A 80 -11.69 16.02 24.08
C LEU A 80 -11.64 17.06 22.96
N LEU A 81 -12.42 16.87 21.90
CA LEU A 81 -12.55 17.86 20.83
C LEU A 81 -13.22 19.14 21.33
N LYS A 82 -14.22 19.03 22.21
CA LYS A 82 -14.85 20.19 22.84
C LYS A 82 -13.86 20.97 23.71
N LYS A 83 -13.04 20.27 24.50
CA LYS A 83 -11.94 20.89 25.27
C LYS A 83 -10.88 21.52 24.35
N CYS A 84 -10.66 20.99 23.14
CA CYS A 84 -9.77 21.61 22.14
C CYS A 84 -10.35 22.90 21.54
N SER A 85 -11.67 23.03 21.42
CA SER A 85 -12.32 24.28 20.97
C SER A 85 -12.40 25.31 22.10
N GLU A 86 -12.71 24.90 23.32
CA GLU A 86 -12.76 25.78 24.50
C GLU A 86 -11.37 26.38 24.79
N ALA A 87 -10.28 25.64 24.55
CA ALA A 87 -8.90 26.13 24.65
C ALA A 87 -8.49 27.17 23.59
N LYS A 88 -9.31 27.41 22.55
CA LYS A 88 -9.07 28.45 21.53
C LYS A 88 -9.81 29.75 21.83
N ASP A 89 -10.86 29.71 22.66
CA ASP A 89 -11.68 30.88 23.01
C ASP A 89 -11.19 31.64 24.27
N GLU A 90 -10.20 31.11 25.01
CA GLU A 90 -9.61 31.83 26.16
C GLU A 90 -8.67 33.00 25.77
N ASN A 91 -8.53 33.33 24.48
CA ASN A 91 -7.69 34.43 24.00
C ASN A 91 -8.46 35.61 23.37
N LEU A 92 -9.76 35.76 23.62
CA LEU A 92 -10.47 36.98 23.21
C LEU A 92 -11.58 37.37 24.18
N CYS A 93 -11.23 38.21 25.16
CA CYS A 93 -12.15 39.04 25.91
C CYS A 93 -12.04 40.47 25.37
N ASP A 94 -13.01 40.92 24.56
CA ASP A 94 -13.82 42.11 24.86
C ASP A 94 -14.78 42.51 23.71
N THR A 95 -16.07 42.20 23.94
CA THR A 95 -17.27 43.00 23.59
C THR A 95 -17.77 43.04 22.11
N PRO A 96 -19.06 43.36 21.83
CA PRO A 96 -20.02 42.28 21.52
C PRO A 96 -20.93 42.53 20.28
N ASN A 97 -21.58 41.44 19.84
CA ASN A 97 -22.90 41.41 19.20
C ASN A 97 -23.03 41.87 17.72
N LEU A 98 -23.22 40.92 16.79
CA LEU A 98 -24.44 40.90 15.97
C LEU A 98 -24.71 39.53 15.32
N GLN A 99 -26.00 39.28 15.19
CA GLN A 99 -26.72 38.07 14.88
C GLN A 99 -26.73 37.67 13.39
N ARG A 100 -26.85 36.35 13.15
CA ARG A 100 -27.64 35.67 12.11
C ARG A 100 -27.12 35.58 10.66
N SER A 101 -27.10 34.32 10.22
CA SER A 101 -27.86 33.75 9.08
C SER A 101 -27.06 33.06 7.98
N PHE A 102 -27.71 32.02 7.50
CA PHE A 102 -27.35 30.98 6.53
C PHE A 102 -27.24 31.49 5.08
N ASP A 103 -26.43 30.73 4.33
CA ASP A 103 -26.48 30.45 2.89
C ASP A 103 -25.98 31.44 1.82
N ALA A 104 -25.36 30.81 0.80
CA ALA A 104 -25.17 31.18 -0.61
C ALA A 104 -23.81 31.78 -1.08
N THR A 105 -23.05 30.89 -1.75
CA THR A 105 -22.31 31.03 -3.03
C THR A 105 -21.99 32.43 -3.59
N LEU A 106 -20.70 32.77 -3.78
CA LEU A 106 -20.00 32.95 -5.08
C LEU A 106 -18.56 33.47 -4.87
N SER A 107 -17.70 33.16 -5.84
CA SER A 107 -16.25 33.39 -5.97
C SER A 107 -15.74 34.82 -5.76
N GLN A 108 -14.56 34.98 -5.14
CA GLN A 108 -13.41 35.76 -5.67
C GLN A 108 -12.12 35.57 -4.84
N GLU A 109 -11.00 35.77 -5.51
CA GLU A 109 -9.63 35.32 -5.23
C GLU A 109 -8.88 36.11 -4.13
N CYS A 110 -7.97 35.46 -3.39
CA CYS A 110 -6.51 35.68 -3.47
C CYS A 110 -5.75 35.21 -2.21
N GLU A 111 -4.71 34.40 -2.48
CA GLU A 111 -3.36 34.40 -1.89
C GLU A 111 -3.09 34.08 -0.41
N SER A 112 -1.96 33.35 -0.26
CA SER A 112 -1.07 33.14 0.90
C SER A 112 -1.34 31.99 1.89
N THR A 113 -0.69 30.86 1.58
CA THR A 113 -0.16 29.79 2.46
C THR A 113 0.56 30.32 3.72
N PRO A 114 0.72 29.58 4.86
CA PRO A 114 1.32 28.23 4.87
C PRO A 114 0.86 27.19 5.92
N HIS A 115 1.06 25.94 5.51
CA HIS A 115 0.96 24.67 6.23
C HIS A 115 1.99 24.52 7.37
N CYS A 116 1.56 23.97 8.51
CA CYS A 116 2.42 23.43 9.56
C CYS A 116 2.68 21.93 9.35
N GLU A 117 3.93 21.53 9.61
CA GLU A 117 4.60 20.34 9.09
C GLU A 117 4.78 19.25 10.17
N LEU A 118 4.54 17.98 9.83
CA LEU A 118 4.80 16.83 10.73
C LEU A 118 6.31 16.60 10.96
N PRO A 119 6.76 16.03 12.10
CA PRO A 119 8.16 16.03 12.54
C PRO A 119 9.10 15.11 11.75
N CYS A 120 8.57 14.04 11.14
CA CYS A 120 9.33 13.23 10.18
C CYS A 120 9.60 14.01 8.89
N SER A 121 8.78 15.03 8.60
CA SER A 121 9.05 15.98 7.54
C SER A 121 10.13 16.99 7.94
N GLN A 122 10.37 17.29 9.21
CA GLN A 122 11.40 18.28 9.60
C GLN A 122 12.81 17.72 9.51
N GLU A 123 13.06 16.47 9.90
CA GLU A 123 14.38 15.85 9.67
C GLU A 123 14.62 15.59 8.20
N THR A 124 13.62 15.08 7.47
CA THR A 124 13.74 14.94 6.01
C THR A 124 13.87 16.29 5.32
N LYS A 125 13.19 17.36 5.76
CA LYS A 125 13.37 18.73 5.25
C LYS A 125 14.70 19.35 5.66
N LYS A 126 15.23 19.05 6.85
CA LYS A 126 16.58 19.46 7.25
C LYS A 126 17.62 18.78 6.37
N ILE A 127 17.46 17.48 6.10
CA ILE A 127 18.30 16.71 5.18
C ILE A 127 18.16 17.28 3.75
N TRP A 128 16.94 17.54 3.30
CA TRP A 128 16.68 18.07 1.95
C TRP A 128 17.22 19.50 1.77
N SER A 129 17.05 20.36 2.77
CA SER A 129 17.60 21.73 2.78
C SER A 129 19.13 21.72 2.81
N ALA A 130 19.74 20.76 3.53
CA ALA A 130 21.18 20.58 3.54
C ALA A 130 21.70 20.12 2.16
N ILE A 131 20.98 19.23 1.48
CA ILE A 131 21.31 18.80 0.11
C ILE A 131 21.23 19.97 -0.86
N GLN A 132 20.16 20.77 -0.85
CA GLN A 132 20.03 21.93 -1.73
C GLN A 132 21.10 23.01 -1.50
N LEU A 133 21.51 23.21 -0.24
CA LEU A 133 22.58 24.15 0.09
C LEU A 133 23.95 23.65 -0.43
N LEU A 134 24.17 22.34 -0.39
CA LEU A 134 25.39 21.72 -0.94
C LEU A 134 25.41 21.76 -2.47
N GLU A 135 24.29 21.51 -3.14
CA GLU A 135 24.15 21.63 -4.60
C GLU A 135 24.46 23.06 -5.07
N LYS A 136 23.91 24.07 -4.37
CA LYS A 136 24.15 25.49 -4.69
C LYS A 136 25.60 25.92 -4.45
N ARG A 137 26.27 25.37 -3.44
CA ARG A 137 27.71 25.58 -3.22
C ARG A 137 28.54 24.92 -4.33
N LEU A 138 28.11 23.77 -4.85
CA LEU A 138 28.76 23.08 -5.96
C LEU A 138 28.69 23.89 -7.26
N GLU A 139 27.53 24.52 -7.53
CA GLU A 139 27.33 25.39 -8.70
C GLU A 139 28.18 26.66 -8.62
N ASN A 140 28.26 27.30 -7.45
CA ASN A 140 29.08 28.49 -7.27
C ASN A 140 30.58 28.21 -7.44
N PHE A 141 31.07 27.05 -7.01
CA PHE A 141 32.46 26.65 -7.23
C PHE A 141 32.79 26.39 -8.71
N ASN A 142 31.82 25.93 -9.51
CA ASN A 142 32.01 25.74 -10.95
C ASN A 142 31.98 27.06 -11.73
N ASN A 143 31.33 28.09 -11.21
CA ASN A 143 31.19 29.39 -11.86
C ASN A 143 32.39 30.33 -11.62
N ASP A 144 33.19 30.12 -10.56
CA ASP A 144 34.44 30.87 -10.32
C ASP A 144 35.62 30.42 -11.22
N SER A 145 35.43 29.41 -12.07
CA SER A 145 36.44 28.88 -13.00
C SER A 145 36.50 29.59 -14.37
N LEU A 146 35.64 30.57 -14.65
CA LEU A 146 35.62 31.31 -15.91
C LEU A 146 35.98 32.80 -15.72
N GLY A 147 37.18 33.04 -15.20
CA GLY A 147 37.84 34.35 -15.19
C GLY A 147 39.27 34.22 -15.68
N THR A 148 39.57 34.79 -16.84
CA THR A 148 40.88 34.76 -17.52
C THR A 148 42.01 35.41 -16.70
N SER A 149 42.98 34.61 -16.22
CA SER A 149 44.44 34.91 -16.16
C SER A 149 45.18 33.79 -15.40
N PRO A 150 46.41 33.39 -15.80
CA PRO A 150 47.11 32.26 -15.18
C PRO A 150 47.82 32.70 -13.88
N LYS A 151 47.71 31.91 -12.80
CA LYS A 151 48.78 31.71 -11.78
C LYS A 151 48.41 30.75 -10.63
N VAL A 152 49.26 29.72 -10.49
CA VAL A 152 49.72 29.00 -9.28
C VAL A 152 48.71 28.11 -8.51
N PRO A 153 49.03 26.82 -8.27
CA PRO A 153 48.15 25.91 -7.54
C PRO A 153 48.11 26.26 -6.04
N CYS A 154 46.94 26.67 -5.56
CA CYS A 154 46.70 26.91 -4.15
C CYS A 154 46.43 25.59 -3.42
N GLN A 155 47.16 25.33 -2.33
CA GLN A 155 47.05 24.14 -1.48
C GLN A 155 45.68 23.99 -0.79
N SER A 156 44.80 25.00 -0.85
CA SER A 156 43.42 24.95 -0.31
C SER A 156 42.42 24.20 -1.21
N CYS A 157 42.77 23.94 -2.48
CA CYS A 157 41.87 23.27 -3.43
C CYS A 157 41.80 21.75 -3.21
N ALA A 158 42.89 21.15 -2.73
CA ALA A 158 42.97 19.71 -2.48
C ALA A 158 42.14 19.27 -1.26
N ILE A 159 41.99 20.15 -0.27
CA ILE A 159 41.24 19.87 0.98
C ILE A 159 39.72 19.84 0.71
N ASN A 160 39.23 20.63 -0.25
CA ASN A 160 37.81 20.69 -0.62
C ASN A 160 37.33 19.48 -1.44
N LEU A 161 38.23 18.72 -2.08
CA LEU A 161 37.86 17.57 -2.90
C LEU A 161 37.53 16.33 -2.06
N THR A 162 38.31 16.09 -1.01
CA THR A 162 38.07 14.99 -0.05
C THR A 162 36.79 15.20 0.77
N GLU A 163 36.50 16.42 1.20
CA GLU A 163 35.26 16.72 1.94
C GLU A 163 34.01 16.54 1.06
N LYS A 164 34.13 16.83 -0.24
CA LYS A 164 33.08 16.57 -1.24
C LYS A 164 32.81 15.08 -1.43
N GLU A 165 33.86 14.26 -1.51
CA GLU A 165 33.74 12.80 -1.66
C GLU A 165 33.08 12.17 -0.41
N GLU A 166 33.49 12.60 0.79
CA GLU A 166 32.89 12.14 2.05
C GLU A 166 31.40 12.51 2.16
N LEU A 167 31.00 13.71 1.70
CA LEU A 167 29.60 14.14 1.70
C LEU A 167 28.75 13.34 0.73
N VAL A 168 29.27 13.03 -0.46
CA VAL A 168 28.59 12.17 -1.44
C VAL A 168 28.39 10.76 -0.88
N GLU A 169 29.43 10.17 -0.27
CA GLU A 169 29.34 8.85 0.34
C GLU A 169 28.30 8.81 1.48
N ARG A 170 28.24 9.88 2.28
CA ARG A 170 27.25 10.03 3.35
C ARG A 170 25.82 10.12 2.82
N CYS A 171 25.60 10.83 1.72
CA CYS A 171 24.29 10.91 1.06
C CYS A 171 23.84 9.52 0.57
N LEU A 172 24.72 8.79 -0.11
CA LEU A 172 24.44 7.43 -0.60
C LEU A 172 24.10 6.46 0.55
N LYS A 173 24.74 6.61 1.72
CA LYS A 173 24.44 5.82 2.91
C LYS A 173 23.03 6.09 3.45
N TYR A 174 22.61 7.35 3.48
CA TYR A 174 21.26 7.70 3.94
C TYR A 174 20.17 7.23 2.97
N GLU A 175 20.39 7.36 1.67
CA GLU A 175 19.46 6.83 0.65
C GLU A 175 19.25 5.31 0.79
N ARG A 176 20.35 4.57 1.04
CA ARG A 176 20.27 3.12 1.30
C ARG A 176 19.44 2.81 2.54
N ARG A 177 19.65 3.53 3.65
CA ARG A 177 18.92 3.30 4.90
C ARG A 177 17.43 3.62 4.78
N ILE A 178 17.07 4.64 4.02
CA ILE A 178 15.66 4.97 3.73
C ILE A 178 15.00 3.80 2.99
N LYS A 179 15.66 3.28 1.94
CA LYS A 179 15.14 2.14 1.16
C LYS A 179 14.96 0.87 2.00
N GLU A 180 15.89 0.60 2.93
CA GLU A 180 15.77 -0.50 3.89
C GLU A 180 14.56 -0.34 4.80
N LEU A 181 14.37 0.85 5.38
CA LEU A 181 13.23 1.15 6.26
C LEU A 181 11.89 1.04 5.53
N GLU A 182 11.83 1.46 4.26
CA GLU A 182 10.64 1.29 3.42
C GLU A 182 10.33 -0.18 3.12
N ASN A 183 11.36 -1.00 2.91
CA ASN A 183 11.22 -2.45 2.73
C ASN A 183 10.80 -3.16 4.02
N GLU A 184 11.38 -2.80 5.17
CA GLU A 184 11.00 -3.31 6.49
C GLU A 184 9.52 -2.99 6.79
N ASN A 185 9.10 -1.75 6.58
CA ASN A 185 7.72 -1.32 6.77
C ASN A 185 6.73 -2.07 5.85
N SER A 186 7.12 -2.29 4.58
CA SER A 186 6.33 -3.07 3.62
C SER A 186 6.19 -4.54 4.03
N SER A 187 7.26 -5.13 4.56
CA SER A 187 7.27 -6.50 5.08
C SER A 187 6.39 -6.65 6.31
N LEU A 188 6.48 -5.70 7.26
CA LEU A 188 5.65 -5.67 8.47
C LEU A 188 4.16 -5.52 8.15
N MET A 189 3.81 -4.65 7.18
CA MET A 189 2.43 -4.50 6.72
C MET A 189 1.88 -5.79 6.09
N THR A 190 2.73 -6.56 5.41
CA THR A 190 2.35 -7.85 4.83
C THR A 190 2.08 -8.88 5.93
N VAL A 191 2.93 -8.94 6.96
CA VAL A 191 2.73 -9.81 8.13
C VAL A 191 1.46 -9.45 8.90
N LEU A 192 1.22 -8.15 9.15
CA LEU A 192 -0.03 -7.69 9.79
C LEU A 192 -1.27 -8.11 9.01
N LYS A 193 -1.20 -8.10 7.68
CA LYS A 193 -2.30 -8.53 6.83
C LYS A 193 -2.54 -10.04 6.91
N MET A 194 -1.48 -10.85 6.93
CA MET A 194 -1.59 -12.31 7.08
C MET A 194 -2.19 -12.70 8.44
N VAL A 195 -1.73 -12.08 9.53
CA VAL A 195 -2.27 -12.33 10.89
C VAL A 195 -3.74 -11.90 10.99
N GLY A 196 -4.11 -10.76 10.39
CA GLY A 196 -5.51 -10.31 10.37
C GLY A 196 -6.45 -11.17 9.50
N GLU A 197 -5.92 -11.90 8.51
CA GLU A 197 -6.66 -12.86 7.70
C GLU A 197 -6.80 -14.24 8.42
N GLU A 198 -5.82 -14.62 9.25
CA GLU A 198 -5.88 -15.81 10.12
C GLU A 198 -6.89 -15.67 11.27
N GLU A 199 -7.04 -14.48 11.86
CA GLU A 199 -8.06 -14.22 12.89
C GLU A 199 -9.48 -14.31 12.32
N LYS A 200 -9.70 -13.83 11.09
CA LYS A 200 -11.00 -13.92 10.41
C LYS A 200 -11.38 -15.34 10.02
N SER A 201 -10.40 -16.17 9.66
CA SER A 201 -10.63 -17.57 9.28
C SER A 201 -10.79 -18.50 10.48
N ARG A 202 -10.16 -18.20 11.63
CA ARG A 202 -10.42 -18.89 12.91
C ARG A 202 -11.81 -18.61 13.47
N SER A 203 -12.37 -17.41 13.24
CA SER A 203 -13.74 -17.07 13.67
C SER A 203 -14.86 -17.72 12.83
N ALA A 204 -14.54 -18.29 11.65
CA ALA A 204 -15.54 -18.88 10.75
C ALA A 204 -15.71 -20.41 10.89
N ASN A 205 -14.80 -21.07 11.61
CA ASN A 205 -14.76 -22.54 11.73
C ASN A 205 -15.26 -23.09 13.08
N SER A 206 -15.89 -22.29 13.95
CA SER A 206 -16.32 -22.71 15.29
C SER A 206 -17.82 -23.07 15.44
N THR A 207 -18.57 -23.23 14.35
CA THR A 207 -19.98 -23.68 14.40
C THR A 207 -20.18 -25.04 13.75
N ALA A 208 -19.75 -26.13 14.40
CA ALA A 208 -20.31 -27.47 14.19
C ALA A 208 -19.98 -28.43 15.35
N ARG A 209 -21.03 -28.76 16.14
CA ARG A 209 -21.26 -30.00 16.94
C ARG A 209 -20.58 -30.16 18.32
N PRO A 210 -21.16 -31.02 19.22
CA PRO A 210 -21.71 -30.56 20.48
C PRO A 210 -21.05 -31.16 21.73
N GLU A 211 -21.14 -30.38 22.80
CA GLU A 211 -21.33 -30.69 24.23
C GLU A 211 -20.86 -32.05 24.79
N HIS A 212 -19.95 -31.95 25.78
CA HIS A 212 -20.20 -32.45 27.13
C HIS A 212 -19.53 -31.53 28.17
N SER A 213 -20.36 -30.79 28.91
CA SER A 213 -20.06 -30.04 30.16
C SER A 213 -20.16 -31.00 31.37
N PRO A 214 -20.01 -30.58 32.66
CA PRO A 214 -19.74 -29.24 33.23
C PRO A 214 -18.66 -29.24 34.36
N ASP A 215 -18.10 -28.09 34.75
CA ASP A 215 -18.43 -27.33 35.98
C ASP A 215 -17.37 -26.21 36.08
N ASN A 216 -17.54 -25.00 36.60
CA ASN A 216 -18.61 -24.29 37.29
C ASN A 216 -18.20 -22.78 37.27
N ALA A 217 -19.19 -21.89 37.13
CA ALA A 217 -19.29 -20.53 37.73
C ALA A 217 -19.90 -19.46 36.79
N LYS A 218 -21.24 -19.43 36.79
CA LYS A 218 -22.16 -18.26 36.93
C LYS A 218 -21.55 -16.87 36.71
N ASP A 219 -21.90 -16.16 35.65
CA ASP A 219 -23.16 -15.41 35.39
C ASP A 219 -23.20 -14.02 36.03
N MET A 220 -23.26 -12.97 35.20
CA MET A 220 -24.37 -12.02 35.22
C MET A 220 -24.46 -11.21 33.91
N ALA A 221 -25.65 -11.25 33.32
CA ALA A 221 -26.05 -10.75 32.01
C ALA A 221 -26.42 -9.25 31.98
N TRP A 222 -26.55 -8.66 30.77
CA TRP A 222 -27.83 -8.20 30.18
C TRP A 222 -27.62 -7.46 28.84
N ASN A 223 -28.12 -8.11 27.77
CA ASN A 223 -29.05 -7.65 26.73
C ASN A 223 -28.75 -6.55 25.68
N ASP A 224 -29.22 -6.93 24.48
CA ASP A 224 -29.43 -6.23 23.21
C ASP A 224 -30.22 -4.92 23.28
N VAL A 225 -29.95 -3.98 22.36
CA VAL A 225 -30.98 -3.23 21.60
C VAL A 225 -30.48 -2.85 20.18
N VAL A 226 -31.02 -3.58 19.19
CA VAL A 226 -31.69 -3.16 17.93
C VAL A 226 -31.06 -2.12 16.98
N ARG A 227 -30.75 -2.61 15.77
CA ARG A 227 -30.77 -1.92 14.47
C ARG A 227 -32.22 -1.65 14.04
N SER A 228 -32.56 -0.40 13.76
CA SER A 228 -33.80 -0.01 13.09
C SER A 228 -33.71 -0.25 11.58
N ASN A 229 -34.64 -1.04 11.05
CA ASN A 229 -34.98 -1.08 9.62
C ASN A 229 -36.44 -0.64 9.49
N GLY A 230 -36.68 0.39 8.68
CA GLY A 230 -38.02 0.87 8.33
C GLY A 230 -38.67 -0.06 7.29
N LYS A 231 -39.90 -0.47 7.63
CA LYS A 231 -40.83 -1.32 6.88
C LYS A 231 -41.47 -0.59 5.69
N ASN A 232 -41.96 -1.35 4.72
CA ASN A 232 -43.41 -1.58 4.46
C ASN A 232 -43.53 -2.50 3.22
N ASN A 233 -44.02 -3.74 3.36
CA ASN A 233 -45.42 -4.18 3.55
C ASN A 233 -46.25 -4.04 2.27
N ASP A 234 -46.63 -5.17 1.67
CA ASP A 234 -47.98 -5.75 1.79
C ASP A 234 -48.02 -7.02 0.90
N GLU A 235 -48.12 -8.21 1.47
CA GLU A 235 -49.28 -8.85 2.12
C GLU A 235 -50.12 -9.71 1.17
N THR A 236 -50.09 -11.00 1.50
CA THR A 236 -51.23 -11.92 1.68
C THR A 236 -51.60 -12.96 0.61
N SER A 237 -51.74 -14.18 1.15
CA SER A 237 -52.71 -15.24 0.84
C SER A 237 -52.36 -16.35 -0.18
N ASN A 238 -51.61 -17.35 0.30
CA ASN A 238 -51.92 -18.79 0.45
C ASN A 238 -53.21 -19.38 -0.25
N PRO A 239 -53.43 -20.72 -0.29
CA PRO A 239 -52.82 -21.82 -1.08
C PRO A 239 -53.88 -22.69 -1.84
N LYS A 240 -53.44 -23.68 -2.65
CA LYS A 240 -53.94 -25.09 -2.75
C LYS A 240 -54.09 -25.70 -4.16
N SER A 241 -53.69 -26.98 -4.18
CA SER A 241 -54.34 -28.17 -4.77
C SER A 241 -54.30 -28.48 -6.28
N LYS A 242 -53.63 -29.61 -6.56
CA LYS A 242 -54.11 -30.86 -7.22
C LYS A 242 -54.98 -30.71 -8.49
N THR A 243 -54.60 -31.41 -9.57
CA THR A 243 -55.24 -32.68 -10.00
C THR A 243 -54.65 -33.25 -11.32
N ASP A 244 -54.31 -34.53 -11.22
CA ASP A 244 -54.37 -35.67 -12.14
C ASP A 244 -54.88 -35.50 -13.59
N LYS A 245 -54.20 -36.18 -14.55
CA LYS A 245 -54.73 -37.35 -15.31
C LYS A 245 -53.81 -37.87 -16.44
N ALA A 246 -53.13 -38.99 -16.14
CA ALA A 246 -53.23 -40.34 -16.73
C ALA A 246 -53.14 -40.67 -18.25
N LYS A 247 -52.48 -41.84 -18.47
CA LYS A 247 -52.53 -42.86 -19.57
C LYS A 247 -51.45 -42.71 -20.67
N SER A 248 -50.76 -43.74 -21.15
CA SER A 248 -50.97 -45.21 -21.19
C SER A 248 -49.64 -45.97 -21.41
N ALA A 249 -49.68 -47.30 -21.23
CA ALA A 249 -48.59 -48.24 -20.99
C ALA A 249 -48.06 -49.04 -22.21
N ASN A 250 -46.82 -49.54 -22.09
CA ASN A 250 -46.23 -50.85 -22.50
C ASN A 250 -44.71 -50.65 -22.68
N GLY A 251 -43.75 -51.51 -22.32
CA GLY A 251 -43.66 -52.84 -21.72
C GLY A 251 -42.22 -53.35 -21.94
N LYS A 252 -41.71 -54.22 -21.02
CA LYS A 252 -40.52 -55.10 -21.10
C LYS A 252 -39.07 -54.54 -20.94
N VAL A 253 -38.57 -54.72 -19.71
CA VAL A 253 -37.45 -55.59 -19.27
C VAL A 253 -36.10 -55.62 -20.04
N SER A 254 -35.05 -55.40 -19.23
CA SER A 254 -33.64 -55.81 -19.35
C SER A 254 -32.69 -54.98 -20.21
N SER A 255 -31.82 -54.21 -19.56
CA SER A 255 -30.42 -54.62 -19.35
C SER A 255 -29.62 -53.47 -18.72
N SER A 256 -28.80 -53.83 -17.75
CA SER A 256 -27.81 -53.00 -17.05
C SER A 256 -26.95 -52.22 -18.04
N SER A 257 -27.21 -50.92 -18.15
CA SER A 257 -26.28 -49.97 -18.77
C SER A 257 -25.79 -49.06 -17.67
N ILE A 258 -24.51 -49.21 -17.35
CA ILE A 258 -23.74 -48.30 -16.52
C ILE A 258 -23.92 -46.90 -17.14
N ASN A 259 -24.67 -46.04 -16.47
CA ASN A 259 -24.62 -44.61 -16.74
C ASN A 259 -23.22 -44.18 -16.32
N VAL A 260 -22.31 -44.17 -17.29
CA VAL A 260 -21.12 -43.35 -17.21
C VAL A 260 -21.65 -41.93 -17.18
N ASP A 261 -21.81 -41.41 -15.96
CA ASP A 261 -21.99 -39.98 -15.72
C ASP A 261 -20.88 -39.28 -16.49
N ASN A 262 -21.25 -38.73 -17.64
CA ASN A 262 -20.43 -37.80 -18.37
C ASN A 262 -20.51 -36.51 -17.55
N GLN A 263 -19.79 -36.49 -16.42
CA GLN A 263 -19.41 -35.27 -15.76
C GLN A 263 -18.62 -34.50 -16.81
N VAL A 264 -19.30 -33.56 -17.46
CA VAL A 264 -18.66 -32.44 -18.12
C VAL A 264 -17.82 -31.80 -17.04
N GLN A 265 -16.54 -32.18 -16.98
CA GLN A 265 -15.56 -31.52 -16.14
C GLN A 265 -15.63 -30.07 -16.55
N ALA A 266 -16.17 -29.21 -15.68
CA ALA A 266 -16.16 -27.78 -15.91
C ALA A 266 -14.70 -27.42 -16.19
N GLU A 267 -14.41 -27.07 -17.45
CA GLU A 267 -13.06 -26.81 -17.90
C GLU A 267 -12.44 -25.78 -16.95
N GLN A 268 -11.43 -26.23 -16.19
CA GLN A 268 -10.71 -25.37 -15.26
C GLN A 268 -10.13 -24.23 -16.07
N LYS A 269 -10.61 -23.00 -15.82
CA LYS A 269 -10.18 -21.82 -16.57
C LYS A 269 -8.65 -21.73 -16.56
N PRO A 270 -8.03 -21.43 -17.71
CA PRO A 270 -6.58 -21.34 -17.82
C PRO A 270 -6.05 -20.34 -16.78
N TRP A 271 -5.10 -20.78 -15.94
CA TRP A 271 -4.56 -19.96 -14.87
C TRP A 271 -3.31 -19.21 -15.35
N ASN A 272 -3.37 -17.89 -15.25
CA ASN A 272 -2.38 -16.95 -15.75
C ASN A 272 -1.85 -16.13 -14.58
N VAL A 273 -0.56 -15.86 -14.55
CA VAL A 273 0.09 -15.12 -13.48
C VAL A 273 0.85 -13.92 -14.02
N ILE A 274 0.73 -12.78 -13.34
CA ILE A 274 1.52 -11.58 -13.58
C ILE A 274 2.35 -11.33 -12.33
N LEU A 275 3.66 -11.37 -12.48
CA LEU A 275 4.62 -11.10 -11.42
C LEU A 275 5.38 -9.82 -11.75
N GLY A 276 5.60 -8.97 -10.75
CA GLY A 276 6.42 -7.80 -10.97
C GLY A 276 6.65 -6.95 -9.74
N ASP A 277 7.42 -5.90 -9.93
CA ASP A 277 7.73 -4.92 -8.89
C ASP A 277 6.55 -3.97 -8.61
N SER A 278 6.84 -2.82 -8.01
CA SER A 278 5.87 -1.77 -7.68
C SER A 278 5.12 -1.19 -8.90
N MET A 279 5.60 -1.36 -10.13
CA MET A 279 5.00 -0.82 -11.34
C MET A 279 3.64 -1.46 -11.65
N ILE A 280 3.44 -2.71 -11.23
CA ILE A 280 2.18 -3.44 -11.45
C ILE A 280 1.23 -3.41 -10.25
N LYS A 281 1.55 -2.66 -9.18
CA LYS A 281 0.80 -2.68 -7.90
C LYS A 281 -0.70 -2.37 -8.04
N ASN A 282 -1.05 -1.55 -9.03
CA ASN A 282 -2.42 -1.13 -9.31
C ASN A 282 -3.08 -1.93 -10.44
N ILE A 283 -2.46 -3.03 -10.89
CA ILE A 283 -3.03 -3.93 -11.90
C ILE A 283 -3.79 -5.05 -11.20
N GLU A 284 -5.11 -4.99 -11.33
CA GLU A 284 -5.99 -6.02 -10.83
C GLU A 284 -6.17 -7.12 -11.89
N GLY A 285 -5.52 -8.26 -11.68
CA GLY A 285 -5.51 -9.37 -12.65
C GLY A 285 -6.90 -9.80 -13.10
N TRP A 286 -7.86 -9.93 -12.17
CA TRP A 286 -9.23 -10.34 -12.44
C TRP A 286 -10.01 -9.38 -13.35
N LYS A 287 -9.56 -8.13 -13.52
CA LYS A 287 -10.13 -7.17 -14.47
C LYS A 287 -9.58 -7.31 -15.89
N LEU A 288 -8.49 -8.06 -16.09
CA LEU A 288 -7.83 -8.19 -17.40
C LEU A 288 -8.54 -9.18 -18.32
N SER A 289 -9.20 -10.21 -17.78
CA SER A 289 -9.97 -11.19 -18.55
C SER A 289 -11.15 -11.74 -17.74
N LYS A 290 -12.29 -11.94 -18.40
CA LYS A 290 -13.46 -12.64 -17.83
C LYS A 290 -13.38 -14.16 -18.05
N GLU A 291 -12.68 -14.57 -19.11
CA GLU A 291 -12.58 -15.95 -19.57
C GLU A 291 -11.41 -16.68 -18.91
N LYS A 292 -10.28 -16.00 -18.74
CA LYS A 292 -9.06 -16.56 -18.15
C LYS A 292 -8.94 -16.17 -16.68
N LYS A 293 -8.50 -17.09 -15.82
CA LYS A 293 -8.19 -16.77 -14.42
C LYS A 293 -6.84 -16.07 -14.38
N VAL A 294 -6.81 -14.79 -14.03
CA VAL A 294 -5.57 -14.00 -13.98
C VAL A 294 -5.27 -13.53 -12.57
N THR A 295 -4.11 -13.94 -12.05
CA THR A 295 -3.59 -13.51 -10.74
C THR A 295 -2.47 -12.51 -10.95
N SER A 296 -2.61 -11.29 -10.42
CA SER A 296 -1.54 -10.27 -10.39
C SER A 296 -0.92 -10.21 -8.99
N ARG A 297 0.42 -10.22 -8.91
CA ARG A 297 1.18 -10.16 -7.66
C ARG A 297 2.35 -9.20 -7.81
N SER A 298 2.22 -8.06 -7.14
CA SER A 298 3.25 -7.03 -7.04
C SER A 298 4.08 -7.24 -5.79
N PHE A 299 5.39 -7.09 -5.94
CA PHE A 299 6.38 -7.10 -4.86
C PHE A 299 7.10 -5.75 -4.88
N PRO A 300 6.56 -4.72 -4.20
CA PRO A 300 7.18 -3.40 -4.19
C PRO A 300 8.64 -3.44 -3.69
N GLY A 301 9.52 -2.67 -4.32
CA GLY A 301 10.94 -2.64 -3.97
C GLY A 301 11.78 -3.84 -4.44
N SER A 302 11.15 -4.91 -4.97
CA SER A 302 11.88 -6.12 -5.36
C SER A 302 12.85 -5.88 -6.51
N THR A 303 14.04 -6.44 -6.38
CA THR A 303 15.05 -6.57 -7.44
C THR A 303 14.80 -7.81 -8.30
N ILE A 304 15.60 -8.00 -9.35
CA ILE A 304 15.55 -9.23 -10.16
C ILE A 304 15.92 -10.46 -9.31
N ASP A 305 16.87 -10.30 -8.39
CA ASP A 305 17.36 -11.38 -7.54
C ASP A 305 16.27 -11.83 -6.54
N ASP A 306 15.54 -10.89 -5.93
CA ASP A 306 14.39 -11.20 -5.05
C ASP A 306 13.29 -11.97 -5.80
N MET A 307 13.01 -11.57 -7.05
CA MET A 307 11.98 -12.20 -7.87
C MET A 307 12.28 -13.68 -8.19
N SER A 308 13.55 -14.09 -8.12
CA SER A 308 13.95 -15.49 -8.27
C SER A 308 13.37 -16.39 -7.17
N ASP A 309 13.16 -15.85 -5.97
CA ASP A 309 12.52 -16.54 -4.85
C ASP A 309 11.01 -16.35 -4.87
N PHE A 310 10.54 -15.11 -5.11
CA PHE A 310 9.11 -14.79 -5.11
C PHE A 310 8.31 -15.50 -6.20
N SER A 311 8.96 -15.88 -7.31
CA SER A 311 8.31 -16.64 -8.37
C SER A 311 8.05 -18.10 -8.00
N LYS A 312 8.86 -18.72 -7.12
CA LYS A 312 8.81 -20.17 -6.83
C LYS A 312 7.42 -20.69 -6.43
N PRO A 313 6.64 -20.03 -5.55
CA PRO A 313 5.30 -20.48 -5.19
C PRO A 313 4.31 -20.56 -6.36
N PHE A 314 4.49 -19.69 -7.36
CA PHE A 314 3.65 -19.68 -8.56
C PHE A 314 4.10 -20.77 -9.54
N LEU A 315 5.41 -20.94 -9.73
CA LEU A 315 5.97 -21.97 -10.62
C LEU A 315 5.58 -23.39 -10.18
N ARG A 316 5.51 -23.66 -8.87
CA ARG A 316 5.04 -24.96 -8.34
C ARG A 316 3.63 -25.32 -8.77
N GLN A 317 2.78 -24.32 -9.01
CA GLN A 317 1.41 -24.49 -9.46
C GLN A 317 1.27 -24.52 -10.99
N LYS A 318 2.39 -24.40 -11.73
CA LYS A 318 2.48 -24.52 -13.20
C LYS A 318 1.39 -23.69 -13.94
N PRO A 319 1.41 -22.36 -13.84
CA PRO A 319 0.49 -21.53 -14.59
C PRO A 319 0.66 -21.77 -16.09
N GLU A 320 -0.42 -21.62 -16.85
CA GLU A 320 -0.34 -21.74 -18.31
C GLU A 320 0.54 -20.63 -18.89
N ASN A 321 0.32 -19.40 -18.41
CA ASN A 321 1.05 -18.23 -18.89
C ASN A 321 1.57 -17.40 -17.72
N LEU A 322 2.79 -16.88 -17.85
CA LEU A 322 3.43 -15.99 -16.88
C LEU A 322 3.91 -14.71 -17.58
N ILE A 323 3.49 -13.55 -17.08
CA ILE A 323 4.03 -12.24 -17.46
C ILE A 323 4.96 -11.78 -16.34
N LEU A 324 6.20 -11.43 -16.69
CA LEU A 324 7.21 -10.92 -15.78
C LEU A 324 7.49 -9.44 -16.06
N HIS A 325 7.36 -8.57 -15.05
CA HIS A 325 7.66 -7.14 -15.11
C HIS A 325 8.61 -6.74 -13.96
N ILE A 326 9.91 -6.70 -14.23
CA ILE A 326 10.95 -6.49 -13.21
C ILE A 326 12.14 -5.73 -13.80
N GLY A 327 13.02 -5.21 -12.94
CA GLY A 327 14.28 -4.55 -13.31
C GLY A 327 14.32 -3.05 -13.02
N THR A 328 13.19 -2.42 -12.71
CA THR A 328 13.11 -0.98 -12.43
C THR A 328 14.01 -0.56 -11.24
N ASN A 329 14.15 -1.44 -10.26
CA ASN A 329 14.92 -1.20 -9.03
C ASN A 329 16.42 -1.49 -9.18
N ASP A 330 16.80 -2.20 -10.23
CA ASP A 330 18.17 -2.61 -10.54
C ASP A 330 18.88 -1.56 -11.43
N MET A 331 18.10 -0.73 -12.14
CA MET A 331 18.61 0.27 -13.08
C MET A 331 19.58 1.30 -12.48
N SER A 332 19.49 1.60 -11.19
CA SER A 332 20.32 2.63 -10.54
C SER A 332 21.70 2.14 -10.11
N GLY A 333 21.95 0.83 -10.11
CA GLY A 333 23.19 0.24 -9.57
C GLY A 333 23.94 -0.68 -10.53
N GLU A 334 23.38 -0.97 -11.70
CA GLU A 334 23.93 -1.97 -12.63
C GLU A 334 23.92 -1.48 -14.09
N SER A 335 24.82 -2.02 -14.90
CA SER A 335 24.85 -1.78 -16.34
C SER A 335 23.63 -2.41 -17.04
N SER A 336 23.28 -1.87 -18.20
CA SER A 336 22.21 -2.40 -19.05
C SER A 336 22.42 -3.88 -19.41
N ASP A 337 23.65 -4.28 -19.75
CA ASP A 337 23.99 -5.67 -20.04
C ASP A 337 23.79 -6.60 -18.84
N ASN A 338 24.17 -6.15 -17.63
CA ASN A 338 23.99 -6.93 -16.41
C ASN A 338 22.50 -7.11 -16.07
N VAL A 339 21.73 -6.03 -16.08
CA VAL A 339 20.28 -6.06 -15.83
C VAL A 339 19.59 -7.00 -16.83
N ALA A 340 19.88 -6.86 -18.13
CA ALA A 340 19.32 -7.73 -19.16
C ALA A 340 19.73 -9.20 -18.94
N THR A 341 21.00 -9.47 -18.64
CA THR A 341 21.52 -10.81 -18.38
C THR A 341 20.83 -11.46 -17.17
N LYS A 342 20.64 -10.71 -16.08
CA LYS A 342 19.93 -11.19 -14.88
C LYS A 342 18.47 -11.54 -15.20
N ILE A 343 17.74 -10.67 -15.91
CA ILE A 343 16.35 -10.95 -16.31
C ILE A 343 16.27 -12.19 -17.20
N VAL A 344 17.18 -12.32 -18.17
CA VAL A 344 17.24 -13.50 -19.05
C VAL A 344 17.57 -14.76 -18.26
N ARG A 345 18.51 -14.70 -17.31
CA ARG A 345 18.85 -15.82 -16.43
C ARG A 345 17.67 -16.25 -15.58
N LEU A 346 16.96 -15.30 -14.96
CA LEU A 346 15.71 -15.55 -14.23
C LEU A 346 14.67 -16.23 -15.14
N SER A 347 14.50 -15.71 -16.36
CA SER A 347 13.55 -16.24 -17.35
C SER A 347 13.89 -17.68 -17.77
N LYS A 348 15.18 -18.00 -17.98
CA LYS A 348 15.63 -19.38 -18.22
C LYS A 348 15.38 -20.29 -17.02
N ASN A 349 15.58 -19.79 -15.80
CA ASN A 349 15.30 -20.54 -14.58
C ASN A 349 13.80 -20.83 -14.41
N ILE A 350 12.94 -19.87 -14.74
CA ILE A 350 11.47 -20.05 -14.79
C ILE A 350 11.12 -21.15 -15.79
N ASN A 351 11.65 -21.08 -17.01
CA ASN A 351 11.38 -22.07 -18.06
C ASN A 351 11.91 -23.47 -17.67
N LYS A 352 13.04 -23.56 -16.95
CA LYS A 352 13.56 -24.83 -16.44
C LYS A 352 12.68 -25.44 -15.35
N GLN A 353 12.15 -24.62 -14.44
CA GLN A 353 11.30 -25.07 -13.32
C GLN A 353 9.86 -25.38 -13.74
N SER A 354 9.33 -24.67 -14.73
CA SER A 354 7.98 -24.85 -15.26
C SER A 354 8.01 -24.84 -16.80
N PRO A 355 8.47 -25.94 -17.44
CA PRO A 355 8.69 -25.98 -18.89
C PRO A 355 7.42 -25.88 -19.73
N THR A 356 6.25 -26.07 -19.12
CA THR A 356 4.94 -25.93 -19.77
C THR A 356 4.37 -24.51 -19.68
N THR A 357 4.96 -23.63 -18.86
CA THR A 357 4.50 -22.25 -18.70
C THR A 357 5.01 -21.39 -19.85
N LYS A 358 4.10 -20.79 -20.63
CA LYS A 358 4.48 -19.81 -21.64
C LYS A 358 4.88 -18.49 -20.95
N LEU A 359 6.07 -17.99 -21.29
CA LEU A 359 6.64 -16.80 -20.67
C LEU A 359 6.51 -15.56 -21.57
N ALA A 360 6.10 -14.45 -20.96
CA ALA A 360 6.23 -13.13 -21.54
C ALA A 360 7.03 -12.20 -20.63
N ILE A 361 7.97 -11.44 -21.20
CA ILE A 361 8.75 -10.42 -20.51
C ILE A 361 8.20 -9.06 -20.91
N SER A 362 7.79 -8.28 -19.91
CA SER A 362 7.41 -6.89 -20.09
C SER A 362 8.64 -6.00 -20.03
N GLY A 363 8.81 -5.16 -21.05
CA GLY A 363 9.89 -4.17 -21.06
C GLY A 363 9.79 -3.18 -19.89
N ILE A 364 10.94 -2.75 -19.40
CA ILE A 364 11.07 -1.75 -18.34
C ILE A 364 10.53 -0.41 -18.86
N ILE A 365 9.77 0.28 -18.02
CA ILE A 365 9.14 1.55 -18.36
C ILE A 365 10.14 2.69 -18.11
N PHE A 366 10.18 3.66 -19.02
CA PHE A 366 11.01 4.85 -18.86
C PHE A 366 10.61 5.65 -17.61
N ARG A 367 11.52 6.45 -17.08
CA ARG A 367 11.33 7.23 -15.86
C ARG A 367 11.76 8.69 -16.05
N THR A 368 11.23 9.59 -15.25
CA THR A 368 11.55 11.04 -15.32
C THR A 368 12.07 11.61 -14.00
N ASP A 369 12.11 10.81 -12.95
CA ASP A 369 12.88 11.09 -11.73
C ASP A 369 14.38 11.10 -12.00
N ASN A 370 14.84 10.25 -12.92
CA ASN A 370 16.22 10.21 -13.37
C ASN A 370 16.29 9.88 -14.88
N GLU A 371 16.26 10.92 -15.72
CA GLU A 371 16.22 10.77 -17.17
C GLU A 371 17.49 10.13 -17.75
N ASN A 372 18.63 10.22 -17.06
CA ASN A 372 19.90 9.60 -17.49
C ASN A 372 19.80 8.07 -17.60
N LEU A 373 18.93 7.46 -16.80
CA LEU A 373 18.70 6.01 -16.85
C LEU A 373 17.92 5.55 -18.09
N ASN A 374 17.23 6.45 -18.80
CA ASN A 374 16.39 6.07 -19.93
C ASN A 374 17.17 5.53 -21.13
N THR A 375 18.43 5.96 -21.32
CA THR A 375 19.31 5.37 -22.33
C THR A 375 19.60 3.91 -22.00
N ASN A 376 19.91 3.62 -20.74
CA ASN A 376 20.14 2.26 -20.26
C ASN A 376 18.86 1.42 -20.34
N ILE A 377 17.70 1.96 -19.97
CA ILE A 377 16.39 1.29 -20.08
C ILE A 377 16.10 0.89 -21.54
N LYS A 378 16.35 1.79 -22.49
CA LYS A 378 16.20 1.48 -23.93
C LYS A 378 17.11 0.34 -24.34
N GLN A 379 18.38 0.36 -23.95
CA GLN A 379 19.33 -0.71 -24.26
C GLN A 379 18.89 -2.05 -23.64
N VAL A 380 18.49 -2.06 -22.36
CA VAL A 380 17.94 -3.26 -21.71
C VAL A 380 16.76 -3.81 -22.50
N ASN A 381 15.80 -2.96 -22.87
CA ASN A 381 14.62 -3.40 -23.61
C ASN A 381 14.94 -4.00 -24.99
N GLU A 382 15.93 -3.49 -25.72
CA GLU A 382 16.37 -4.10 -26.98
C GLU A 382 17.08 -5.44 -26.78
N LEU A 383 17.89 -5.57 -25.73
CA LEU A 383 18.51 -6.84 -25.35
C LEU A 383 17.45 -7.88 -24.94
N LEU A 384 16.45 -7.47 -24.14
CA LEU A 384 15.34 -8.34 -23.73
C LEU A 384 14.48 -8.76 -24.91
N LYS A 385 14.18 -7.85 -25.84
CA LYS A 385 13.43 -8.15 -27.06
C LYS A 385 14.15 -9.18 -27.93
N SER A 386 15.46 -9.04 -28.08
CA SER A 386 16.30 -9.99 -28.81
C SER A 386 16.38 -11.34 -28.10
N ALA A 387 16.56 -11.34 -26.78
CA ALA A 387 16.56 -12.57 -25.98
C ALA A 387 15.21 -13.30 -26.02
N CYS A 388 14.09 -12.59 -25.94
CA CYS A 388 12.76 -13.19 -26.05
C CYS A 388 12.59 -13.92 -27.38
N ARG A 389 12.96 -13.27 -28.49
CA ARG A 389 12.93 -13.86 -29.83
C ARG A 389 13.74 -15.15 -29.91
N ASN A 390 14.96 -15.14 -29.35
CA ASN A 390 15.87 -16.29 -29.41
C ASN A 390 15.45 -17.46 -28.52
N ASN A 391 14.65 -17.21 -27.48
CA ASN A 391 14.21 -18.26 -26.54
C ASN A 391 12.73 -18.65 -26.74
N GLY A 392 12.05 -18.11 -27.76
CA GLY A 392 10.63 -18.37 -27.99
C GLY A 392 9.69 -17.75 -26.93
N TRP A 393 10.17 -16.75 -26.20
CA TRP A 393 9.35 -15.99 -25.25
C TRP A 393 8.71 -14.79 -25.93
N LYS A 394 7.63 -14.30 -25.33
CA LYS A 394 6.96 -13.10 -25.82
C LYS A 394 7.54 -11.85 -25.18
N PHE A 395 7.80 -10.81 -25.98
CA PHE A 395 8.17 -9.51 -25.45
C PHE A 395 6.97 -8.55 -25.48
N ILE A 396 6.65 -7.92 -24.36
CA ILE A 396 5.61 -6.89 -24.26
C ILE A 396 6.28 -5.52 -24.27
N SER A 397 6.10 -4.80 -25.38
CA SER A 397 6.58 -3.42 -25.50
C SER A 397 5.66 -2.44 -24.80
N ASN A 398 6.23 -1.52 -24.03
CA ASN A 398 5.52 -0.47 -23.30
C ASN A 398 5.75 0.94 -23.90
N HIS A 399 6.05 1.02 -25.20
CA HIS A 399 6.34 2.28 -25.90
C HIS A 399 5.17 3.29 -25.92
N ASN A 400 3.94 2.82 -25.67
CA ASN A 400 2.75 3.65 -25.56
C ASN A 400 2.63 4.39 -24.23
N ILE A 401 3.40 3.99 -23.21
CA ILE A 401 3.48 4.70 -21.93
C ILE A 401 4.43 5.88 -22.13
N ARG A 402 3.93 7.10 -21.94
CA ARG A 402 4.64 8.38 -22.16
C ARG A 402 4.75 9.17 -20.85
N LYS A 403 5.47 10.31 -20.86
CA LYS A 403 5.73 11.15 -19.66
C LYS A 403 4.47 11.52 -18.90
N ASP A 404 3.38 11.80 -19.61
CA ASP A 404 2.05 12.09 -19.06
C ASP A 404 1.32 10.87 -18.43
N SER A 405 1.93 9.69 -18.50
CA SER A 405 1.44 8.43 -17.94
C SER A 405 2.11 8.11 -16.59
N LEU A 406 3.09 8.91 -16.18
CA LEU A 406 3.76 8.81 -14.88
C LEU A 406 3.07 9.70 -13.83
N ASN A 407 3.25 9.38 -12.56
CA ASN A 407 2.81 10.21 -11.44
C ASN A 407 3.75 11.43 -11.27
N ARG A 408 3.46 12.27 -10.27
CA ARG A 408 4.29 13.44 -9.96
C ARG A 408 5.73 13.10 -9.57
N SER A 409 5.99 11.89 -9.06
CA SER A 409 7.35 11.47 -8.73
C SER A 409 8.15 11.06 -9.96
N GLY A 410 7.53 10.91 -11.14
CA GLY A 410 8.24 10.53 -12.36
C GLY A 410 8.72 9.08 -12.41
N LEU A 411 8.28 8.22 -11.48
CA LEU A 411 8.69 6.81 -11.44
C LEU A 411 7.48 5.90 -11.63
N HIS A 412 6.49 5.99 -10.73
CA HIS A 412 5.31 5.13 -10.80
C HIS A 412 4.29 5.63 -11.81
N LEU A 413 3.46 4.70 -12.29
CA LEU A 413 2.37 5.02 -13.20
C LEU A 413 1.23 5.77 -12.49
N ASN A 414 0.67 6.77 -13.18
CA ASN A 414 -0.62 7.34 -12.81
C ASN A 414 -1.78 6.46 -13.32
N ARG A 415 -3.03 6.87 -13.09
CA ARG A 415 -4.21 6.09 -13.52
C ARG A 415 -4.22 5.79 -15.03
N LYS A 416 -3.80 6.75 -15.87
CA LYS A 416 -3.69 6.57 -17.32
C LYS A 416 -2.59 5.54 -17.66
N GLY A 417 -1.41 5.68 -17.05
CA GLY A 417 -0.31 4.73 -17.26
C GLY A 417 -0.65 3.31 -16.84
N VAL A 418 -1.32 3.14 -15.69
CA VAL A 418 -1.80 1.83 -15.23
C VAL A 418 -2.78 1.22 -16.24
N ALA A 419 -3.70 2.00 -16.79
CA ALA A 419 -4.65 1.52 -17.80
C ALA A 419 -3.95 1.08 -19.09
N LEU A 420 -2.92 1.83 -19.54
CA LEU A 420 -2.12 1.47 -20.72
C LEU A 420 -1.32 0.18 -20.48
N LEU A 421 -0.64 0.06 -19.34
CA LEU A 421 0.11 -1.16 -19.00
C LEU A 421 -0.81 -2.38 -18.89
N ALA A 422 -1.96 -2.22 -18.23
CA ALA A 422 -2.99 -3.25 -18.14
C ALA A 422 -3.51 -3.67 -19.53
N SER A 423 -3.70 -2.70 -20.44
CA SER A 423 -4.09 -2.99 -21.83
C SER A 423 -3.02 -3.80 -22.56
N ASN A 424 -1.74 -3.45 -22.40
CA ASN A 424 -0.62 -4.20 -23.00
C ASN A 424 -0.59 -5.65 -22.48
N PHE A 425 -0.79 -5.85 -21.18
CA PHE A 425 -0.87 -7.20 -20.59
C PHE A 425 -2.08 -7.98 -21.08
N LYS A 426 -3.25 -7.33 -21.19
CA LYS A 426 -4.45 -7.95 -21.76
C LYS A 426 -4.23 -8.42 -23.20
N LEU A 427 -3.62 -7.59 -24.04
CA LEU A 427 -3.26 -7.97 -25.41
C LEU A 427 -2.33 -9.17 -25.42
N ALA A 428 -1.31 -9.19 -24.54
CA ALA A 428 -0.39 -10.30 -24.43
C ALA A 428 -1.09 -11.60 -23.99
N LEU A 429 -1.98 -11.52 -22.99
CA LEU A 429 -2.79 -12.63 -22.47
C LEU A 429 -3.70 -13.25 -23.53
N ASN A 430 -4.23 -12.44 -24.44
CA ASN A 430 -5.11 -12.89 -25.52
C ASN A 430 -4.36 -13.54 -26.69
N SER A 431 -3.04 -13.36 -26.76
CA SER A 431 -2.22 -13.86 -27.88
C SER A 431 -1.13 -14.83 -27.41
N PHE A 432 -1.31 -15.48 -26.27
CA PHE A 432 -0.51 -16.63 -25.84
C PHE A 432 -0.90 -17.90 -26.57
#